data_AF-A0A3A8RW30-F1
#
_entry.id   AF-A0A3A8RW30-F1
#
_cell.length_a   1.000
_cell.length_b   1.000
_cell.length_c   1.000
_cell.angle_alpha   90.00
_cell.angle_beta   90.00
_cell.angle_gamma   90.00
#
_symmetry.space_group_name_H-M   'P 1'
#
loop_
_entity.id
_entity.type
_entity.pdbx_description
1 polymer ?
#
loop_
_entity_poly.entity_id
_entity_poly.type
_entity_poly.pdbx_seq_one_letter_code
_entity_poly.pdbx_strand_id
1 'polypeptide(L)'
;MRAEVLLLSAVLLVTGCVSTRPSSRHPSVLNQGSGGAPLRRHHAERSLDTEAARSTRGQVAARAVLHGTEEADAFERLLMLAGLDPGDELPLRASALTPTQAARLLSVLLKKPVTLGNFPPRMGASLLLRQVLEGDRVSREELLRRMTRLERLAVLRPDGYLAWVINGRTQQRVGPVEWKDGAFVALGFELGRFYVNTGGVFRPTDEQLQPVFNGFVVEVYDDADILGRSLDGAGDAFFELAMSIGKFFTAPTDSLLALQHLPEGIAALVASSPEYLERFTFMTRGEQVRAVAKLLTTLYAGGGVAKGSTGALTTAMGGADAMLPVLSLTGEGALVIERVAIPVGRMAHALGTGVGGLYVLASAEPGGGSGLKVAPPERVVNDLKDFSGKRFQAGAETFLLDKKGLQHILERHHPRYWDGTTKEAQSFFGAKMSFEDVIRAIEAVLQQNRARMVGRGTRGMYQLRGTVDGVEYVLGLNQGRVGQFYPR
;
A
#
# COMPACT_ATOMS: atom_id res chain seq x y z
N MET A 1 -68.03 11.25 -16.87
CA MET A 1 -67.71 12.66 -17.20
C MET A 1 -66.39 12.65 -17.95
N ARG A 2 -66.48 12.67 -19.30
CA ARG A 2 -65.84 13.63 -20.24
C ARG A 2 -64.30 13.61 -20.17
N ALA A 3 -63.62 12.92 -21.10
CA ALA A 3 -63.25 13.37 -22.47
C ALA A 3 -62.21 14.52 -22.40
N GLU A 4 -61.05 14.50 -23.05
CA GLU A 4 -60.74 14.29 -24.47
C GLU A 4 -59.34 13.59 -24.59
N VAL A 5 -59.02 12.63 -25.47
CA VAL A 5 -59.12 12.51 -26.94
C VAL A 5 -58.28 13.60 -27.63
N LEU A 6 -57.18 13.25 -28.31
CA LEU A 6 -57.03 13.17 -29.78
C LEU A 6 -55.50 13.16 -30.06
N LEU A 7 -54.90 12.51 -31.05
CA LEU A 7 -55.35 11.55 -32.05
C LEU A 7 -54.10 11.09 -32.85
N LEU A 8 -54.10 9.79 -33.24
CA LEU A 8 -53.67 9.19 -34.52
C LEU A 8 -52.35 9.66 -35.20
N SER A 9 -51.53 8.77 -35.78
CA SER A 9 -51.86 7.79 -36.83
C SER A 9 -50.66 6.81 -36.96
N ALA A 10 -50.81 5.48 -36.95
CA ALA A 10 -51.36 4.59 -38.00
C ALA A 10 -50.47 4.56 -39.27
N VAL A 11 -50.14 3.46 -39.95
CA VAL A 11 -50.61 2.06 -39.92
C VAL A 11 -49.78 1.23 -40.94
N LEU A 12 -49.50 -0.04 -40.58
CA LEU A 12 -49.47 -1.31 -41.36
C LEU A 12 -48.69 -1.51 -42.70
N LEU A 13 -47.93 -2.63 -42.68
CA LEU A 13 -47.96 -3.82 -43.56
C LEU A 13 -47.52 -3.77 -45.06
N VAL A 14 -46.57 -4.70 -45.35
CA VAL A 14 -46.69 -5.83 -46.31
C VAL A 14 -46.02 -5.75 -47.70
N THR A 15 -45.16 -6.77 -47.92
CA THR A 15 -44.73 -7.49 -49.15
C THR A 15 -43.84 -6.84 -50.21
N GLY A 16 -42.85 -7.63 -50.68
CA GLY A 16 -42.65 -7.81 -52.13
C GLY A 16 -41.22 -7.81 -52.68
N CYS A 17 -40.62 -9.01 -52.75
CA CYS A 17 -39.92 -9.62 -53.91
C CYS A 17 -38.80 -8.93 -54.73
N VAL A 18 -37.70 -9.70 -54.86
CA VAL A 18 -36.95 -10.08 -56.11
C VAL A 18 -35.70 -9.28 -56.57
N SER A 19 -34.59 -10.04 -56.56
CA SER A 19 -33.35 -10.08 -57.37
C SER A 19 -33.04 -9.03 -58.44
N THR A 20 -31.75 -8.70 -58.56
CA THR A 20 -30.95 -8.95 -59.78
C THR A 20 -29.43 -8.89 -59.50
N ARG A 21 -28.69 -9.84 -60.07
CA ARG A 21 -27.23 -9.77 -60.32
C ARG A 21 -26.97 -8.98 -61.61
N PRO A 22 -25.71 -8.62 -61.87
CA PRO A 22 -25.12 -9.07 -63.13
C PRO A 22 -23.73 -9.69 -62.98
N SER A 23 -23.38 -10.47 -64.00
CA SER A 23 -22.13 -11.22 -64.23
C SER A 23 -21.60 -10.82 -65.61
N SER A 24 -20.28 -10.66 -65.75
CA SER A 24 -19.47 -11.05 -66.93
C SER A 24 -18.00 -10.70 -66.65
N ARG A 25 -17.08 -11.67 -66.53
CA ARG A 25 -16.38 -12.52 -67.52
C ARG A 25 -15.25 -11.82 -68.31
N HIS A 26 -14.03 -12.33 -68.04
CA HIS A 26 -12.70 -12.31 -68.68
C HIS A 26 -12.61 -12.31 -70.23
N PRO A 27 -11.41 -12.03 -70.82
CA PRO A 27 -10.34 -13.04 -71.12
C PRO A 27 -8.89 -12.57 -70.75
N SER A 28 -7.94 -13.40 -70.28
CA SER A 28 -6.96 -14.29 -70.99
C SER A 28 -5.99 -13.52 -71.93
N VAL A 29 -4.65 -13.61 -71.98
CA VAL A 29 -3.58 -14.64 -71.74
C VAL A 29 -2.20 -13.94 -72.05
N LEU A 30 -1.02 -14.15 -71.45
CA LEU A 30 0.07 -15.15 -71.72
C LEU A 30 1.38 -14.64 -71.04
N ASN A 31 2.18 -15.51 -70.38
CA ASN A 31 3.59 -15.88 -70.73
C ASN A 31 4.48 -16.34 -69.54
N GLN A 32 5.49 -17.15 -69.87
CA GLN A 32 6.13 -18.26 -69.16
C GLN A 32 7.43 -17.95 -68.36
N GLY A 33 7.81 -18.91 -67.50
CA GLY A 33 9.19 -19.30 -67.09
C GLY A 33 9.78 -18.56 -65.88
N SER A 34 10.56 -19.12 -64.94
CA SER A 34 11.21 -20.44 -64.76
C SER A 34 12.07 -20.40 -63.47
N GLY A 35 12.23 -21.52 -62.73
CA GLY A 35 13.42 -21.77 -61.86
C GLY A 35 13.18 -22.21 -60.39
N GLY A 36 13.44 -23.49 -60.07
CA GLY A 36 13.58 -24.05 -58.69
C GLY A 36 14.90 -23.65 -57.99
N ALA A 37 15.19 -23.93 -56.72
CA ALA A 37 15.15 -25.19 -55.95
C ALA A 37 15.32 -24.92 -54.39
N PRO A 38 15.68 -25.86 -53.49
CA PRO A 38 14.81 -26.35 -52.41
C PRO A 38 15.28 -26.11 -50.94
N LEU A 39 14.36 -26.36 -50.00
CA LEU A 39 14.54 -26.34 -48.54
C LEU A 39 15.51 -27.42 -48.02
N ARG A 40 16.50 -27.01 -47.22
CA ARG A 40 17.46 -27.88 -46.52
C ARG A 40 16.94 -28.26 -45.13
N ARG A 41 16.82 -29.56 -44.86
CA ARG A 41 16.70 -30.16 -43.52
C ARG A 41 18.06 -30.13 -42.82
N HIS A 42 18.10 -29.75 -41.54
CA HIS A 42 19.22 -30.04 -40.64
C HIS A 42 18.74 -30.80 -39.39
N HIS A 43 19.66 -31.66 -38.94
CA HIS A 43 19.55 -32.75 -37.98
C HIS A 43 19.05 -32.37 -36.58
N ALA A 44 18.30 -33.29 -35.96
CA ALA A 44 18.10 -33.36 -34.52
C ALA A 44 19.24 -34.18 -33.89
N GLU A 45 20.03 -33.56 -33.01
CA GLU A 45 20.94 -34.26 -32.09
C GLU A 45 20.26 -34.42 -30.72
N ARG A 46 20.42 -35.60 -30.14
CA ARG A 46 19.73 -36.06 -28.93
C ARG A 46 20.70 -36.10 -27.74
N SER A 47 20.39 -35.27 -26.74
CA SER A 47 20.53 -35.44 -25.28
C SER A 47 21.89 -35.74 -24.64
N LEU A 48 22.44 -34.75 -23.93
CA LEU A 48 23.24 -34.91 -22.70
C LEU A 48 22.40 -34.69 -21.42
N ASP A 49 21.12 -34.35 -21.54
CA ASP A 49 20.24 -33.97 -20.41
C ASP A 49 19.63 -35.15 -19.61
N THR A 50 19.89 -36.39 -20.01
CA THR A 50 19.22 -37.55 -19.41
C THR A 50 19.91 -38.06 -18.14
N GLU A 51 21.16 -37.64 -17.87
CA GLU A 51 21.95 -38.14 -16.74
C GLU A 51 21.86 -37.23 -15.51
N ALA A 52 21.87 -35.91 -15.71
CA ALA A 52 21.64 -34.93 -14.65
C ALA A 52 20.21 -35.02 -14.06
N ALA A 53 19.20 -35.30 -14.88
CA ALA A 53 17.81 -35.48 -14.41
C ALA A 53 17.59 -36.75 -13.57
N ARG A 54 18.42 -37.79 -13.73
CA ARG A 54 18.35 -39.02 -12.91
C ARG A 54 19.02 -38.83 -11.55
N SER A 55 20.11 -38.07 -11.48
CA SER A 55 20.81 -37.77 -10.22
C SER A 55 19.93 -36.96 -9.25
N THR A 56 19.19 -35.97 -9.77
CA THR A 56 18.27 -35.16 -8.96
C THR A 56 17.04 -35.95 -8.50
N ARG A 57 16.51 -36.88 -9.32
CA ARG A 57 15.42 -37.78 -8.91
C ARG A 57 15.83 -38.75 -7.80
N GLY A 58 17.07 -39.25 -7.82
CA GLY A 58 17.59 -40.14 -6.78
C GLY A 58 17.69 -39.47 -5.40
N GLN A 59 18.10 -38.20 -5.36
CA GLN A 59 18.22 -37.44 -4.10
C GLN A 59 16.86 -36.96 -3.56
N VAL A 60 15.90 -36.65 -4.44
CA VAL A 60 14.53 -36.31 -4.04
C VAL A 60 13.77 -37.56 -3.56
N ALA A 61 13.98 -38.72 -4.20
CA ALA A 61 13.39 -39.99 -3.77
C ALA A 61 13.94 -40.46 -2.42
N ALA A 62 15.24 -40.29 -2.14
CA ALA A 62 15.83 -40.65 -0.86
C ALA A 62 15.28 -39.83 0.32
N ARG A 63 14.82 -38.61 0.08
CA ARG A 63 14.23 -37.74 1.11
C ARG A 63 12.73 -38.00 1.32
N ALA A 64 12.04 -38.54 0.32
CA ALA A 64 10.63 -38.91 0.38
C ALA A 64 10.35 -40.21 1.16
N VAL A 65 11.36 -41.06 1.38
CA VAL A 65 11.19 -42.35 2.07
C VAL A 65 11.12 -42.21 3.60
N LEU A 66 11.50 -41.05 4.17
CA LEU A 66 11.51 -40.84 5.64
C LEU A 66 10.21 -40.27 6.22
N HIS A 67 9.32 -39.72 5.38
CA HIS A 67 7.98 -39.30 5.79
C HIS A 67 7.01 -39.68 4.68
N GLY A 68 6.07 -40.59 4.93
CA GLY A 68 5.05 -40.95 3.94
C GLY A 68 4.29 -39.70 3.48
N THR A 69 4.58 -39.23 2.27
CA THR A 69 4.03 -37.99 1.72
C THR A 69 3.14 -38.30 0.52
N GLU A 70 1.83 -38.14 0.68
CA GLU A 70 0.99 -37.89 -0.48
C GLU A 70 1.43 -36.56 -1.12
N GLU A 71 1.64 -36.53 -2.43
CA GLU A 71 2.10 -35.35 -3.18
C GLU A 71 1.20 -34.13 -2.91
N ALA A 72 1.79 -32.98 -2.55
CA ALA A 72 1.08 -31.73 -2.23
C ALA A 72 0.07 -31.35 -3.32
N ASP A 73 -1.20 -31.12 -2.95
CA ASP A 73 -2.17 -30.62 -3.93
C ASP A 73 -1.93 -29.13 -4.26
N ALA A 74 -2.71 -28.61 -5.21
CA ALA A 74 -2.54 -27.25 -5.70
C ALA A 74 -2.64 -26.19 -4.58
N PHE A 75 -3.53 -26.36 -3.61
CA PHE A 75 -3.74 -25.38 -2.54
C PHE A 75 -2.58 -25.40 -1.54
N GLU A 76 -2.15 -26.57 -1.11
CA GLU A 76 -0.92 -26.72 -0.30
C GLU A 76 0.29 -26.13 -1.00
N ARG A 77 0.42 -26.37 -2.31
CA ARG A 77 1.52 -25.84 -3.10
C ARG A 77 1.48 -24.32 -3.19
N LEU A 78 0.30 -23.73 -3.36
CA LEU A 78 0.15 -22.26 -3.33
C LEU A 78 0.55 -21.69 -1.97
N LEU A 79 0.15 -22.32 -0.87
CA LEU A 79 0.53 -21.92 0.49
C LEU A 79 2.05 -21.99 0.71
N MET A 80 2.71 -23.05 0.23
CA MET A 80 4.16 -23.17 0.29
C MET A 80 4.86 -22.09 -0.54
N LEU A 81 4.39 -21.85 -1.77
CA LEU A 81 4.93 -20.80 -2.64
C LEU A 81 4.68 -19.39 -2.08
N ALA A 82 3.61 -19.19 -1.31
CA ALA A 82 3.36 -17.96 -0.56
C ALA A 82 4.34 -17.78 0.61
N GLY A 83 5.10 -18.81 0.98
CA GLY A 83 6.12 -18.78 2.04
C GLY A 83 5.68 -19.37 3.37
N LEU A 84 4.65 -20.24 3.39
CA LEU A 84 4.42 -21.12 4.54
C LEU A 84 5.37 -22.32 4.48
N ASP A 85 5.95 -22.63 5.63
CA ASP A 85 6.79 -23.80 5.82
C ASP A 85 5.91 -25.02 6.18
N PRO A 86 6.35 -26.25 5.88
CA PRO A 86 5.63 -27.47 6.27
C PRO A 86 5.32 -27.56 7.78
N GLY A 87 6.13 -26.90 8.61
CA GLY A 87 5.95 -26.83 10.06
C GLY A 87 4.91 -25.81 10.55
N ASP A 88 4.35 -24.97 9.68
CA ASP A 88 3.36 -23.94 10.05
C ASP A 88 1.93 -24.52 10.27
N GLU A 89 1.82 -25.84 10.47
CA GLU A 89 0.56 -26.60 10.60
C GLU A 89 -0.38 -26.38 9.40
N LEU A 90 0.09 -26.76 8.20
CA LEU A 90 -0.73 -26.72 6.98
C LEU A 90 -2.05 -27.49 7.15
N PRO A 91 -3.15 -26.99 6.57
CA PRO A 91 -4.46 -27.60 6.76
C PRO A 91 -4.52 -28.99 6.13
N LEU A 92 -4.96 -29.97 6.91
CA LEU A 92 -5.12 -31.35 6.47
C LEU A 92 -6.09 -31.44 5.29
N ARG A 93 -5.75 -32.20 4.25
CA ARG A 93 -6.56 -32.34 3.03
C ARG A 93 -7.98 -32.82 3.28
N ALA A 94 -8.15 -33.75 4.23
CA ALA A 94 -9.45 -34.32 4.58
C ALA A 94 -10.34 -33.34 5.37
N SER A 95 -9.79 -32.22 5.85
CA SER A 95 -10.52 -31.25 6.67
C SER A 95 -11.00 -30.05 5.85
N ALA A 96 -12.22 -29.59 6.14
CA ALA A 96 -12.69 -28.30 5.64
C ALA A 96 -11.91 -27.17 6.34
N LEU A 97 -11.45 -26.18 5.57
CA LEU A 97 -10.74 -25.03 6.11
C LEU A 97 -11.73 -24.11 6.82
N THR A 98 -11.54 -23.93 8.12
CA THR A 98 -12.37 -23.03 8.93
C THR A 98 -11.89 -21.58 8.86
N PRO A 99 -12.77 -20.60 9.12
CA PRO A 99 -12.36 -19.20 9.25
C PRO A 99 -11.23 -18.97 10.27
N THR A 100 -11.25 -19.69 11.40
CA THR A 100 -10.20 -19.60 12.43
C THR A 100 -8.85 -20.10 11.91
N GLN A 101 -8.83 -21.23 11.21
CA GLN A 101 -7.62 -21.72 10.57
C GLN A 101 -7.12 -20.76 9.47
N ALA A 102 -8.03 -20.19 8.68
CA ALA A 102 -7.67 -19.21 7.67
C ALA A 102 -7.04 -17.94 8.27
N ALA A 103 -7.58 -17.44 9.38
CA ALA A 103 -7.03 -16.29 10.11
C ALA A 103 -5.62 -16.60 10.67
N ARG A 104 -5.42 -17.81 11.18
CA ARG A 104 -4.11 -18.28 11.65
C ARG A 104 -3.09 -18.32 10.51
N LEU A 105 -3.43 -18.94 9.38
CA LEU A 105 -2.54 -19.04 8.22
C LEU A 105 -2.17 -17.66 7.66
N LEU A 106 -3.15 -16.75 7.57
CA LEU A 106 -2.91 -15.38 7.12
C LEU A 106 -2.01 -14.62 8.10
N SER A 107 -2.20 -14.80 9.42
CA SER A 107 -1.34 -14.23 10.45
C SER A 107 0.10 -14.74 10.37
N VAL A 108 0.30 -16.01 10.03
CA VAL A 108 1.65 -16.56 9.81
C VAL A 108 2.27 -15.93 8.58
N LEU A 109 1.54 -15.84 7.45
CA LEU A 109 2.03 -15.22 6.22
C LEU A 109 2.47 -13.75 6.42
N LEU A 110 1.73 -12.97 7.20
CA LEU A 110 2.08 -11.57 7.51
C LEU A 110 3.38 -11.43 8.33
N LYS A 111 3.80 -12.48 9.04
CA LYS A 111 5.06 -12.51 9.81
C LYS A 111 6.24 -13.00 8.97
N LYS A 112 6.00 -13.75 7.90
CA LYS A 112 7.04 -14.29 7.02
C LYS A 112 7.60 -13.20 6.10
N PRO A 113 8.90 -13.22 5.77
CA PRO A 113 9.48 -12.25 4.84
C PRO A 113 8.79 -12.32 3.47
N VAL A 114 8.56 -11.15 2.88
CA VAL A 114 8.06 -11.02 1.50
C VAL A 114 9.27 -10.99 0.57
N THR A 115 9.26 -11.83 -0.45
CA THR A 115 10.27 -11.90 -1.51
C THR A 115 9.59 -11.71 -2.87
N LEU A 116 10.36 -11.34 -3.90
CA LEU A 116 9.81 -11.20 -5.25
C LEU A 116 9.17 -12.50 -5.78
N GLY A 117 9.71 -13.65 -5.38
CA GLY A 117 9.18 -14.97 -5.75
C GLY A 117 7.90 -15.34 -5.01
N ASN A 118 7.82 -15.04 -3.71
CA ASN A 118 6.63 -15.37 -2.92
C ASN A 118 5.52 -14.33 -3.01
N PHE A 119 5.81 -13.11 -3.50
CA PHE A 119 4.84 -12.02 -3.55
C PHE A 119 3.57 -12.37 -4.36
N PRO A 120 3.65 -12.86 -5.62
CA PRO A 120 2.44 -13.22 -6.38
C PRO A 120 1.65 -14.40 -5.76
N PRO A 121 2.28 -15.54 -5.40
CA PRO A 121 1.60 -16.63 -4.70
C PRO A 121 0.97 -16.21 -3.38
N ARG A 122 1.64 -15.32 -2.62
CA ARG A 122 1.11 -14.81 -1.36
C ARG A 122 -0.14 -13.95 -1.55
N MET A 123 -0.21 -13.14 -2.61
CA MET A 123 -1.44 -12.41 -2.93
C MET A 123 -2.61 -13.37 -3.22
N GLY A 124 -2.37 -14.42 -4.00
CA GLY A 124 -3.38 -15.45 -4.30
C GLY A 124 -3.82 -16.25 -3.07
N ALA A 125 -2.86 -16.69 -2.26
CA ALA A 125 -3.13 -17.38 -0.99
C ALA A 125 -3.96 -16.50 -0.05
N SER A 126 -3.54 -15.23 0.11
CA SER A 126 -4.23 -14.28 0.99
C SER A 126 -5.66 -14.00 0.52
N LEU A 127 -5.90 -13.90 -0.80
CA LEU A 127 -7.25 -13.78 -1.35
C LEU A 127 -8.12 -14.98 -0.96
N LEU A 128 -7.65 -16.21 -1.15
CA LEU A 128 -8.41 -17.40 -0.80
C LEU A 128 -8.69 -17.50 0.71
N LEU A 129 -7.67 -17.22 1.53
CA LEU A 129 -7.80 -17.22 2.99
C LEU A 129 -8.84 -16.19 3.44
N ARG A 130 -8.82 -14.98 2.88
CA ARG A 130 -9.79 -13.94 3.23
C ARG A 130 -11.22 -14.27 2.77
N GLN A 131 -11.39 -14.89 1.61
CA GLN A 131 -12.71 -15.41 1.18
C GLN A 131 -13.27 -16.50 2.12
N VAL A 132 -12.41 -17.17 2.89
CA VAL A 132 -12.84 -18.13 3.92
C VAL A 132 -13.19 -17.42 5.22
N LEU A 133 -12.63 -16.25 5.51
CA LEU A 133 -12.91 -15.47 6.73
C LEU A 133 -14.35 -14.94 6.79
N GLU A 134 -14.94 -14.63 5.63
CA GLU A 134 -16.29 -14.03 5.53
C GLU A 134 -17.43 -15.06 5.62
N GLY A 135 -17.14 -16.33 5.32
CA GLY A 135 -18.14 -17.38 5.26
C GLY A 135 -17.99 -18.43 6.37
N ASP A 136 -18.55 -19.60 6.11
CA ASP A 136 -18.38 -20.79 6.92
C ASP A 136 -17.13 -21.59 6.52
N ARG A 137 -16.99 -22.80 7.09
CA ARG A 137 -15.96 -23.76 6.69
C ARG A 137 -16.06 -24.08 5.19
N VAL A 138 -14.92 -24.13 4.51
CA VAL A 138 -14.83 -24.37 3.06
C VAL A 138 -14.20 -25.73 2.80
N SER A 139 -14.85 -26.57 1.99
CA SER A 139 -14.32 -27.90 1.64
C SER A 139 -13.06 -27.81 0.79
N ARG A 140 -12.24 -28.87 0.79
CA ARG A 140 -11.03 -28.92 -0.04
C ARG A 140 -11.36 -28.83 -1.53
N GLU A 141 -12.44 -29.46 -1.97
CA GLU A 141 -12.91 -29.39 -3.36
C GLU A 141 -13.30 -27.96 -3.77
N GLU A 142 -14.00 -27.23 -2.89
CA GLU A 142 -14.34 -25.82 -3.12
C GLU A 142 -13.09 -24.94 -3.20
N LEU A 143 -12.08 -25.16 -2.33
CA LEU A 143 -10.80 -24.43 -2.42
C LEU A 143 -10.10 -24.66 -3.76
N LEU A 144 -10.02 -25.92 -4.21
CA LEU A 144 -9.43 -26.26 -5.51
C LEU A 144 -10.23 -25.65 -6.67
N ARG A 145 -11.56 -25.58 -6.57
CA ARG A 145 -12.39 -24.90 -7.57
C ARG A 145 -12.11 -23.40 -7.61
N ARG A 146 -11.99 -22.74 -6.45
CA ARG A 146 -11.65 -21.32 -6.35
C ARG A 146 -10.28 -21.01 -6.93
N MET A 147 -9.33 -21.94 -6.78
CA MET A 147 -7.98 -21.82 -7.34
C MET A 147 -7.95 -21.76 -8.87
N THR A 148 -8.87 -22.44 -9.57
CA THR A 148 -8.91 -22.38 -11.05
C THR A 148 -9.02 -20.95 -11.59
N ARG A 149 -9.66 -20.05 -10.83
CA ARG A 149 -9.76 -18.62 -11.17
C ARG A 149 -8.41 -17.91 -11.10
N LEU A 150 -7.51 -18.35 -10.22
CA LEU A 150 -6.18 -17.76 -10.03
C LEU A 150 -5.23 -18.08 -11.20
N GLU A 151 -5.48 -19.16 -11.96
CA GLU A 151 -4.61 -19.61 -13.06
C GLU A 151 -4.42 -18.55 -14.14
N ARG A 152 -5.39 -17.66 -14.31
CA ARG A 152 -5.37 -16.58 -15.31
C ARG A 152 -4.99 -15.23 -14.73
N LEU A 153 -4.67 -15.18 -13.44
CA LEU A 153 -4.36 -13.93 -12.75
C LEU A 153 -2.86 -13.67 -12.69
N ALA A 154 -2.51 -12.44 -13.01
CA ALA A 154 -1.20 -11.87 -12.79
C ALA A 154 -1.30 -10.63 -11.90
N VAL A 155 -0.17 -10.25 -11.34
CA VAL A 155 -0.03 -9.08 -10.46
C VAL A 155 1.25 -8.35 -10.81
N LEU A 156 1.26 -7.03 -10.61
CA LEU A 156 2.49 -6.24 -10.68
C LEU A 156 3.34 -6.55 -9.46
N ARG A 157 4.61 -6.89 -9.66
CA ARG A 157 5.62 -7.01 -8.61
C ARG A 157 6.31 -5.67 -8.35
N PRO A 158 6.91 -5.48 -7.17
CA PRO A 158 7.65 -4.26 -6.81
C PRO A 158 8.82 -3.90 -7.75
N ASP A 159 9.41 -4.89 -8.42
CA ASP A 159 10.48 -4.69 -9.40
C ASP A 159 9.99 -4.34 -10.82
N GLY A 160 8.67 -4.20 -10.99
CA GLY A 160 8.08 -3.77 -12.24
C GLY A 160 7.70 -4.89 -13.20
N TYR A 161 7.78 -6.15 -12.78
CA TYR A 161 7.37 -7.30 -13.59
C TYR A 161 5.92 -7.69 -13.30
N LEU A 162 5.18 -8.06 -14.34
CA LEU A 162 3.97 -8.88 -14.16
C LEU A 162 4.37 -10.31 -13.87
N ALA A 163 3.71 -10.94 -12.90
CA ALA A 163 3.94 -12.34 -12.57
C ALA A 163 2.65 -13.07 -12.25
N TRP A 164 2.59 -14.34 -12.62
CA TRP A 164 1.45 -15.21 -12.38
C TRP A 164 1.24 -15.48 -10.89
N VAL A 165 -0.01 -15.34 -10.46
CA VAL A 165 -0.39 -15.55 -9.06
C VAL A 165 -0.10 -16.99 -8.62
N ILE A 166 -0.44 -17.99 -9.43
CA ILE A 166 -0.37 -19.41 -9.01
C ILE A 166 1.05 -19.93 -8.74
N ASN A 167 2.09 -19.29 -9.30
CA ASN A 167 3.45 -19.85 -9.26
C ASN A 167 4.57 -18.80 -9.19
N GLY A 168 4.26 -17.51 -9.22
CA GLY A 168 5.24 -16.43 -9.16
C GLY A 168 6.11 -16.27 -10.40
N ARG A 169 5.86 -17.04 -11.48
CA ARG A 169 6.61 -16.90 -12.74
C ARG A 169 6.34 -15.53 -13.35
N THR A 170 7.40 -14.82 -13.66
CA THR A 170 7.35 -13.56 -14.40
C THR A 170 6.87 -13.78 -15.83
N GLN A 171 6.16 -12.78 -16.35
CA GLN A 171 5.67 -12.70 -17.72
C GLN A 171 6.46 -11.64 -18.50
N GLN A 172 6.34 -10.36 -18.11
CA GLN A 172 6.99 -9.24 -18.80
C GLN A 172 7.36 -8.15 -17.79
N ARG A 173 8.45 -7.44 -18.06
CA ARG A 173 8.76 -6.17 -17.39
C ARG A 173 7.91 -5.05 -17.98
N VAL A 174 7.13 -4.40 -17.12
CA VAL A 174 6.22 -3.31 -17.47
C VAL A 174 6.91 -1.95 -17.33
N GLY A 175 7.81 -1.80 -16.36
CA GLY A 175 8.56 -0.56 -16.12
C GLY A 175 8.89 -0.39 -14.64
N PRO A 176 9.69 0.62 -14.25
CA PRO A 176 9.94 0.92 -12.85
C PRO A 176 8.63 1.27 -12.13
N VAL A 177 8.49 0.80 -10.89
CA VAL A 177 7.34 1.13 -10.03
C VAL A 177 7.56 2.50 -9.42
N GLU A 178 6.60 3.40 -9.62
CA GLU A 178 6.63 4.77 -9.12
C GLU A 178 5.38 5.06 -8.28
N TRP A 179 5.52 5.92 -7.27
CA TRP A 179 4.37 6.42 -6.52
C TRP A 179 3.67 7.53 -7.32
N LYS A 180 2.40 7.32 -7.67
CA LYS A 180 1.54 8.32 -8.36
C LYS A 180 0.12 8.27 -7.82
N ASP A 181 -0.42 9.45 -7.48
CA ASP A 181 -1.82 9.63 -7.07
C ASP A 181 -2.32 8.63 -6.02
N GLY A 182 -1.52 8.37 -4.98
CA GLY A 182 -1.90 7.50 -3.85
C GLY A 182 -1.66 6.00 -4.07
N ALA A 183 -1.00 5.60 -5.17
CA ALA A 183 -0.70 4.20 -5.44
C ALA A 183 0.68 4.01 -6.09
N PHE A 184 1.22 2.80 -5.96
CA PHE A 184 2.41 2.36 -6.70
C PHE A 184 2.00 1.85 -8.07
N VAL A 185 2.52 2.46 -9.13
CA VAL A 185 2.13 2.16 -10.51
C VAL A 185 3.34 2.00 -11.43
N ALA A 186 3.20 1.14 -12.44
CA ALA A 186 4.13 0.99 -13.55
C ALA A 186 3.34 0.88 -14.86
N LEU A 187 3.58 1.79 -15.82
CA LEU A 187 2.89 1.85 -17.12
C LEU A 187 1.35 1.79 -17.04
N GLY A 188 0.71 2.04 -15.90
CA GLY A 188 -0.75 1.92 -15.70
C GLY A 188 -1.20 0.66 -14.95
N PHE A 189 -0.29 -0.28 -14.67
CA PHE A 189 -0.51 -1.35 -13.70
C PHE A 189 -0.29 -0.83 -12.29
N GLU A 190 -1.07 -1.30 -11.34
CA GLU A 190 -1.05 -0.91 -9.94
C GLU A 190 -0.59 -2.08 -9.08
N LEU A 191 0.34 -1.82 -8.15
CA LEU A 191 0.76 -2.78 -7.15
C LEU A 191 -0.44 -3.12 -6.26
N GLY A 192 -0.61 -4.40 -5.91
CA GLY A 192 -1.75 -4.85 -5.09
C GLY A 192 -3.05 -5.12 -5.86
N ARG A 193 -3.06 -4.93 -7.18
CA ARG A 193 -4.22 -5.22 -8.03
C ARG A 193 -4.04 -6.51 -8.82
N PHE A 194 -5.14 -7.27 -8.97
CA PHE A 194 -5.19 -8.46 -9.82
C PHE A 194 -5.54 -8.09 -11.26
N TYR A 195 -4.83 -8.70 -12.19
CA TYR A 195 -5.03 -8.56 -13.63
C TYR A 195 -5.32 -9.92 -14.24
N VAL A 196 -6.38 -10.02 -15.04
CA VAL A 196 -6.71 -11.25 -15.77
C VAL A 196 -6.16 -11.17 -17.18
N ASN A 197 -5.52 -12.25 -17.64
CA ASN A 197 -5.15 -12.39 -19.04
C ASN A 197 -6.38 -12.86 -19.85
N THR A 198 -6.84 -12.01 -20.76
CA THR A 198 -7.87 -12.36 -21.74
C THR A 198 -7.27 -12.22 -23.14
N GLY A 199 -6.74 -13.32 -23.66
CA GLY A 199 -6.24 -13.43 -25.04
C GLY A 199 -4.95 -12.66 -25.31
N GLY A 200 -4.00 -12.64 -24.36
CA GLY A 200 -2.72 -11.91 -24.48
C GLY A 200 -2.78 -10.47 -23.97
N VAL A 201 -3.95 -10.04 -23.50
CA VAL A 201 -4.16 -8.71 -22.94
C VAL A 201 -4.51 -8.81 -21.47
N PHE A 202 -3.73 -8.13 -20.63
CA PHE A 202 -4.00 -8.01 -19.19
C PHE A 202 -5.01 -6.90 -18.91
N ARG A 203 -6.05 -7.25 -18.16
CA ARG A 203 -7.10 -6.30 -17.73
C ARG A 203 -7.20 -6.28 -16.22
N PRO A 204 -7.39 -5.11 -15.61
CA PRO A 204 -7.69 -5.04 -14.19
C PRO A 204 -8.96 -5.83 -13.90
N THR A 205 -9.02 -6.43 -12.71
CA THR A 205 -10.21 -7.15 -12.26
C THR A 205 -11.06 -6.33 -11.29
N ASP A 206 -12.34 -6.69 -11.19
CA ASP A 206 -13.25 -6.27 -10.12
C ASP A 206 -13.11 -7.18 -8.88
N GLU A 207 -13.98 -6.94 -7.90
CA GLU A 207 -14.01 -7.66 -6.63
C GLU A 207 -14.30 -9.17 -6.78
N GLN A 208 -14.96 -9.56 -7.88
CA GLN A 208 -15.30 -10.94 -8.22
C GLN A 208 -14.26 -11.55 -9.18
N LEU A 209 -13.11 -10.89 -9.34
CA LEU A 209 -12.02 -11.26 -10.26
C LEU A 209 -12.44 -11.29 -11.73
N GLN A 210 -13.51 -10.57 -12.10
CA GLN A 210 -13.94 -10.43 -13.49
C GLN A 210 -13.19 -9.28 -14.17
N PRO A 211 -12.91 -9.37 -15.48
CA PRO A 211 -12.24 -8.30 -16.21
C PRO A 211 -13.10 -7.03 -16.22
N VAL A 212 -12.51 -5.90 -15.83
CA VAL A 212 -13.08 -4.58 -16.03
C VAL A 212 -12.66 -4.06 -17.40
N PHE A 213 -13.65 -3.72 -18.23
CA PHE A 213 -13.43 -3.19 -19.58
C PHE A 213 -13.37 -1.65 -19.54
N ASN A 214 -12.28 -1.12 -18.99
CA ASN A 214 -11.91 0.29 -19.11
C ASN A 214 -10.65 0.42 -19.98
N GLY A 215 -10.45 1.60 -20.60
CA GLY A 215 -9.57 1.80 -21.77
C GLY A 215 -8.06 1.55 -21.61
N PHE A 216 -7.61 0.93 -20.52
CA PHE A 216 -6.22 0.53 -20.34
C PHE A 216 -6.04 -0.95 -20.71
N VAL A 217 -5.38 -1.19 -21.84
CA VAL A 217 -5.10 -2.50 -22.41
C VAL A 217 -3.63 -2.53 -22.78
N VAL A 218 -2.88 -3.50 -22.26
CA VAL A 218 -1.51 -3.78 -22.68
C VAL A 218 -1.45 -5.19 -23.25
N GLU A 219 -1.03 -5.28 -24.50
CA GLU A 219 -0.74 -6.54 -25.21
C GLU A 219 0.66 -7.02 -24.81
N VAL A 220 0.77 -8.29 -24.44
CA VAL A 220 1.96 -8.85 -23.80
C VAL A 220 2.43 -10.12 -24.52
N TYR A 221 3.74 -10.20 -24.77
CA TYR A 221 4.43 -11.36 -25.32
C TYR A 221 5.02 -12.24 -24.21
N ASP A 222 5.25 -13.53 -24.50
CA ASP A 222 5.86 -14.48 -23.56
C ASP A 222 7.39 -14.35 -23.60
N ASP A 223 7.91 -13.39 -22.85
CA ASP A 223 9.35 -13.24 -22.66
C ASP A 223 9.79 -14.14 -21.50
N ALA A 224 10.23 -15.36 -21.84
CA ALA A 224 10.95 -16.22 -20.93
C ALA A 224 12.33 -15.60 -20.60
N ASP A 225 12.35 -14.55 -19.78
CA ASP A 225 13.57 -13.93 -19.27
C ASP A 225 14.24 -14.87 -18.26
N ILE A 226 15.07 -15.77 -18.79
CA ILE A 226 15.86 -16.75 -18.04
C ILE A 226 17.00 -16.04 -17.28
N LEU A 227 17.44 -14.85 -17.73
CA LEU A 227 18.59 -14.14 -17.17
C LEU A 227 18.23 -13.31 -15.92
N GLY A 228 17.03 -12.71 -15.89
CA GLY A 228 16.50 -12.03 -14.70
C GLY A 228 16.27 -12.94 -13.48
N ARG A 229 16.30 -14.27 -13.66
CA ARG A 229 16.11 -15.27 -12.58
C ARG A 229 17.32 -15.47 -11.67
N SER A 230 18.48 -14.93 -12.03
CA SER A 230 19.75 -15.19 -11.35
C SER A 230 20.23 -14.07 -10.42
N LEU A 231 19.54 -12.92 -10.41
CA LEU A 231 19.88 -11.81 -9.54
C LEU A 231 18.86 -11.68 -8.43
N ASP A 232 19.23 -12.19 -7.26
CA ASP A 232 18.66 -11.88 -5.94
C ASP A 232 18.88 -10.39 -5.59
N GLY A 233 18.35 -9.49 -6.43
CA GLY A 233 18.15 -8.07 -6.15
C GLY A 233 16.81 -7.81 -5.46
N ALA A 234 16.23 -8.82 -4.79
CA ALA A 234 14.97 -8.64 -4.06
C ALA A 234 15.12 -7.55 -3.00
N GLY A 235 16.27 -7.51 -2.31
CA GLY A 235 16.62 -6.42 -1.40
C GLY A 235 16.55 -5.05 -2.09
N ASP A 236 17.10 -4.94 -3.29
CA ASP A 236 17.18 -3.69 -4.05
C ASP A 236 15.80 -3.26 -4.58
N ALA A 237 14.95 -4.18 -5.06
CA ALA A 237 13.60 -3.83 -5.52
C ALA A 237 12.69 -3.33 -4.39
N PHE A 238 12.77 -3.95 -3.20
CA PHE A 238 12.08 -3.44 -2.02
C PHE A 238 12.75 -2.19 -1.44
N PHE A 239 14.07 -2.03 -1.65
CA PHE A 239 14.80 -0.80 -1.32
C PHE A 239 14.40 0.36 -2.24
N GLU A 240 14.18 0.13 -3.53
CA GLU A 240 13.67 1.14 -4.48
C GLU A 240 12.22 1.52 -4.13
N LEU A 241 11.40 0.56 -3.71
CA LEU A 241 10.10 0.85 -3.13
C LEU A 241 10.26 1.71 -1.86
N ALA A 242 11.19 1.36 -0.96
CA ALA A 242 11.50 2.16 0.22
C ALA A 242 12.08 3.55 -0.13
N MET A 243 12.81 3.70 -1.22
CA MET A 243 13.35 4.97 -1.71
C MET A 243 12.27 5.85 -2.33
N SER A 244 11.34 5.27 -3.09
CA SER A 244 10.17 5.98 -3.61
C SER A 244 9.26 6.47 -2.46
N ILE A 245 9.14 5.67 -1.40
CA ILE A 245 8.55 6.10 -0.12
C ILE A 245 9.44 7.17 0.52
N GLY A 246 10.75 7.01 0.54
CA GLY A 246 11.70 7.98 1.07
C GLY A 246 11.52 9.37 0.46
N LYS A 247 11.29 9.46 -0.87
CA LYS A 247 10.92 10.70 -1.58
C LYS A 247 9.64 11.32 -1.04
N PHE A 248 8.65 10.49 -0.73
CA PHE A 248 7.40 10.92 -0.10
C PHE A 248 7.60 11.39 1.36
N PHE A 249 8.57 10.82 2.07
CA PHE A 249 9.06 11.26 3.37
C PHE A 249 10.21 12.28 3.27
N THR A 250 10.48 12.94 2.14
CA THR A 250 11.53 13.98 2.02
C THR A 250 11.03 15.38 2.41
N ALA A 251 11.96 16.23 2.86
CA ALA A 251 11.69 17.42 3.65
C ALA A 251 10.89 18.50 2.90
N PRO A 252 10.05 19.28 3.63
CA PRO A 252 10.03 19.42 5.08
C PRO A 252 8.68 19.03 5.72
N THR A 253 8.11 17.88 5.36
CA THR A 253 6.90 17.38 6.03
C THR A 253 7.28 16.49 7.21
N ASP A 254 6.64 16.72 8.36
CA ASP A 254 6.67 15.81 9.53
C ASP A 254 6.33 14.38 9.08
N SER A 255 7.12 13.39 9.48
CA SER A 255 6.87 11.98 9.14
C SER A 255 5.49 11.51 9.57
N LEU A 256 4.89 12.10 10.62
CA LEU A 256 3.51 11.83 11.02
C LEU A 256 2.49 12.42 10.05
N LEU A 257 2.74 13.63 9.53
CA LEU A 257 1.90 14.23 8.49
C LEU A 257 2.03 13.47 7.16
N ALA A 258 3.23 12.97 6.85
CA ALA A 258 3.43 12.12 5.68
C ALA A 258 2.55 10.86 5.72
N LEU A 259 2.25 10.29 6.90
CA LEU A 259 1.32 9.16 7.00
C LEU A 259 -0.08 9.46 6.42
N GLN A 260 -0.52 10.72 6.37
CA GLN A 260 -1.83 11.10 5.84
C GLN A 260 -1.98 10.90 4.35
N HIS A 261 -0.89 10.86 3.59
CA HIS A 261 -0.97 10.53 2.16
C HIS A 261 -0.58 9.08 1.85
N LEU A 262 -0.43 8.23 2.87
CA LEU A 262 -0.52 6.79 2.65
C LEU A 262 -1.95 6.40 2.22
N PRO A 263 -2.14 5.23 1.59
CA PRO A 263 -3.47 4.71 1.33
C PRO A 263 -4.27 4.65 2.64
N GLU A 264 -5.53 5.06 2.60
CA GLU A 264 -6.35 5.37 3.79
C GLU A 264 -6.37 4.23 4.82
N GLY A 265 -6.48 2.97 4.38
CA GLY A 265 -6.49 1.83 5.28
C GLY A 265 -5.16 1.61 6.02
N ILE A 266 -4.04 2.03 5.43
CA ILE A 266 -2.72 1.98 6.07
C ILE A 266 -2.58 3.12 7.06
N ALA A 267 -3.03 4.32 6.68
CA ALA A 267 -3.08 5.44 7.60
C ALA A 267 -3.96 5.10 8.82
N ALA A 268 -5.11 4.47 8.61
CA ALA A 268 -5.99 3.98 9.67
C ALA A 268 -5.30 2.91 10.54
N LEU A 269 -4.54 1.98 9.93
CA LEU A 269 -3.85 0.92 10.67
C LEU A 269 -2.76 1.49 11.57
N VAL A 270 -1.96 2.41 11.06
CA VAL A 270 -0.93 3.09 11.86
C VAL A 270 -1.58 3.92 12.96
N ALA A 271 -2.67 4.64 12.65
CA ALA A 271 -3.43 5.43 13.61
C ALA A 271 -4.14 4.60 14.69
N SER A 272 -4.43 3.33 14.41
CA SER A 272 -5.05 2.41 15.37
C SER A 272 -4.10 1.96 16.50
N SER A 273 -2.80 2.26 16.39
CA SER A 273 -1.77 1.84 17.33
C SER A 273 -0.98 3.04 17.90
N PRO A 274 -1.47 3.64 19.01
CA PRO A 274 -0.77 4.72 19.69
C PRO A 274 0.65 4.36 20.12
N GLU A 275 0.87 3.12 20.57
CA GLU A 275 2.18 2.62 21.00
C GLU A 275 3.17 2.52 19.83
N TYR A 276 2.69 2.08 18.66
CA TYR A 276 3.51 2.06 17.45
C TYR A 276 3.84 3.47 16.98
N LEU A 277 2.87 4.39 16.99
CA LEU A 277 3.07 5.80 16.66
C LEU A 277 4.11 6.44 17.58
N GLU A 278 4.01 6.21 18.89
CA GLU A 278 4.99 6.68 19.86
C GLU A 278 6.38 6.16 19.51
N ARG A 279 6.54 4.85 19.32
CA ARG A 279 7.82 4.26 18.92
C ARG A 279 8.34 4.83 17.59
N PHE A 280 7.45 5.04 16.62
CA PHE A 280 7.77 5.58 15.30
C PHE A 280 8.37 6.99 15.40
N THR A 281 7.92 7.82 16.35
CA THR A 281 8.51 9.15 16.58
C THR A 281 9.93 9.12 17.10
N PHE A 282 10.35 8.03 17.77
CA PHE A 282 11.72 7.84 18.27
C PHE A 282 12.68 7.23 17.23
N MET A 283 12.17 6.76 16.09
CA MET A 283 12.98 6.19 15.02
C MET A 283 13.72 7.29 14.24
N THR A 284 14.94 7.00 13.79
CA THR A 284 15.61 7.84 12.80
C THR A 284 14.80 7.84 11.49
N ARG A 285 14.99 8.87 10.66
CA ARG A 285 14.26 8.97 9.37
C ARG A 285 14.45 7.74 8.48
N GLY A 286 15.66 7.18 8.43
CA GLY A 286 15.94 5.96 7.67
C GLY A 286 15.17 4.74 8.20
N GLU A 287 15.04 4.64 9.53
CA GLU A 287 14.25 3.59 10.18
C GLU A 287 12.74 3.77 9.94
N GLN A 288 12.24 5.01 9.98
CA GLN A 288 10.85 5.33 9.66
C GLN A 288 10.49 4.92 8.23
N VAL A 289 11.31 5.32 7.25
CA VAL A 289 11.13 4.93 5.84
C VAL A 289 11.16 3.42 5.68
N ARG A 290 12.12 2.74 6.32
CA ARG A 290 12.22 1.28 6.29
C ARG A 290 11.00 0.60 6.91
N ALA A 291 10.51 1.11 8.04
CA ALA A 291 9.35 0.57 8.75
C ALA A 291 8.08 0.72 7.92
N VAL A 292 7.83 1.89 7.35
CA VAL A 292 6.67 2.15 6.47
C VAL A 292 6.74 1.32 5.20
N ALA A 293 7.92 1.21 4.57
CA ALA A 293 8.11 0.36 3.40
C ALA A 293 7.83 -1.11 3.69
N LYS A 294 8.36 -1.63 4.80
CA LYS A 294 8.08 -3.01 5.23
C LYS A 294 6.59 -3.23 5.48
N LEU A 295 5.92 -2.29 6.15
CA LEU A 295 4.49 -2.36 6.43
C LEU A 295 3.69 -2.38 5.13
N LEU A 296 3.92 -1.41 4.23
CA LEU A 296 3.30 -1.32 2.91
C LEU A 296 3.48 -2.62 2.12
N THR A 297 4.72 -3.08 1.95
CA THR A 297 5.01 -4.32 1.21
C THR A 297 4.26 -5.52 1.77
N THR A 298 4.21 -5.64 3.09
CA THR A 298 3.53 -6.76 3.76
C THR A 298 2.02 -6.69 3.53
N LEU A 299 1.42 -5.50 3.59
CA LEU A 299 -0.01 -5.28 3.34
C LEU A 299 -0.39 -5.50 1.87
N TYR A 300 0.44 -5.04 0.93
CA TYR A 300 0.28 -5.34 -0.50
C TYR A 300 0.34 -6.84 -0.75
N ALA A 301 1.34 -7.56 -0.21
CA ALA A 301 1.46 -9.00 -0.38
C ALA A 301 0.32 -9.79 0.31
N GLY A 302 -0.30 -9.22 1.35
CA GLY A 302 -1.53 -9.72 1.97
C GLY A 302 -2.81 -9.47 1.16
N GLY A 303 -2.71 -8.86 -0.04
CA GLY A 303 -3.81 -8.56 -0.94
C GLY A 303 -4.64 -7.31 -0.56
N GLY A 304 -4.10 -6.42 0.28
CA GLY A 304 -4.89 -5.48 1.08
C GLY A 304 -4.74 -3.98 0.78
N VAL A 305 -4.23 -3.56 -0.37
CA VAL A 305 -4.07 -2.11 -0.65
C VAL A 305 -4.21 -1.87 -2.15
N ALA A 306 -5.35 -1.33 -2.60
CA ALA A 306 -5.45 -0.72 -3.91
C ALA A 306 -6.25 0.59 -3.80
N LYS A 307 -5.98 1.51 -4.73
CA LYS A 307 -6.58 2.84 -4.81
C LYS A 307 -8.11 2.73 -4.87
N GLY A 308 -8.78 3.37 -3.91
CA GLY A 308 -10.25 3.48 -3.87
C GLY A 308 -11.02 2.32 -3.24
N SER A 309 -10.35 1.38 -2.56
CA SER A 309 -11.01 0.22 -1.93
C SER A 309 -11.43 0.39 -0.46
N THR A 310 -11.20 1.57 0.12
CA THR A 310 -11.61 1.87 1.49
C THR A 310 -13.03 2.40 1.54
N GLY A 311 -13.99 1.50 1.78
CA GLY A 311 -15.29 1.88 2.33
C GLY A 311 -15.20 1.93 3.85
N ALA A 312 -15.54 3.06 4.47
CA ALA A 312 -15.85 3.08 5.89
C ALA A 312 -17.13 2.25 6.08
N LEU A 313 -17.03 1.13 6.80
CA LEU A 313 -18.20 0.31 7.14
C LEU A 313 -19.04 1.10 8.16
N THR A 314 -19.88 2.00 7.67
CA THR A 314 -20.88 2.71 8.46
C THR A 314 -22.14 1.86 8.47
N THR A 315 -22.16 0.87 9.36
CA THR A 315 -23.35 0.14 9.84
C THR A 315 -24.35 -0.26 8.74
N ALA A 316 -24.09 -1.37 8.05
CA ALA A 316 -25.12 -2.06 7.25
C ALA A 316 -24.84 -3.56 7.02
N MET A 317 -24.20 -4.26 7.97
CA MET A 317 -24.19 -5.72 7.98
C MET A 317 -24.88 -6.21 9.25
N GLY A 318 -25.93 -7.01 9.07
CA GLY A 318 -26.93 -7.32 10.08
C GLY A 318 -26.42 -8.06 11.30
N GLY A 319 -27.03 -7.77 12.44
CA GLY A 319 -26.92 -8.52 13.69
C GLY A 319 -25.82 -8.01 14.62
N ALA A 320 -26.12 -7.98 15.92
CA ALA A 320 -25.23 -7.49 16.99
C ALA A 320 -23.95 -8.34 17.22
N ASP A 321 -23.68 -9.35 16.37
CA ASP A 321 -22.65 -10.39 16.59
C ASP A 321 -21.77 -10.69 15.36
N ALA A 322 -21.70 -9.81 14.36
CA ALA A 322 -20.86 -10.05 13.18
C ALA A 322 -19.36 -10.05 13.54
N MET A 323 -18.74 -11.25 13.57
CA MET A 323 -17.32 -11.46 13.84
C MET A 323 -16.47 -11.14 12.61
N LEU A 324 -15.87 -9.94 12.60
CA LEU A 324 -15.04 -9.48 11.50
C LEU A 324 -13.55 -9.79 11.73
N PRO A 325 -12.79 -10.15 10.69
CA PRO A 325 -11.34 -10.30 10.77
C PRO A 325 -10.68 -8.92 10.82
N VAL A 326 -10.31 -8.50 12.03
CA VAL A 326 -9.65 -7.23 12.30
C VAL A 326 -8.15 -7.38 12.19
N LEU A 327 -7.53 -6.56 11.35
CA LEU A 327 -6.10 -6.33 11.31
C LEU A 327 -5.73 -5.22 12.29
N SER A 328 -4.78 -5.50 13.18
CA SER A 328 -4.20 -4.55 14.12
C SER A 328 -2.68 -4.50 13.99
N LEU A 329 -2.12 -3.39 14.47
CA LEU A 329 -0.68 -3.14 14.51
C LEU A 329 -0.24 -3.06 15.99
N THR A 330 0.70 -3.90 16.37
CA THR A 330 1.32 -3.88 17.70
C THR A 330 2.33 -2.72 17.83
N GLY A 331 2.68 -2.34 19.06
CA GLY A 331 3.74 -1.34 19.30
C GLY A 331 5.10 -1.75 18.72
N GLU A 332 5.35 -3.06 18.58
CA GLU A 332 6.53 -3.60 17.92
C GLU A 332 6.49 -3.50 16.38
N GLY A 333 5.38 -3.07 15.80
CA GLY A 333 5.16 -2.98 14.36
C GLY A 333 4.83 -4.33 13.71
N ALA A 334 4.42 -5.33 14.51
CA ALA A 334 3.92 -6.60 14.01
C ALA A 334 2.41 -6.52 13.72
N LEU A 335 2.00 -7.13 12.61
CA LEU A 335 0.61 -7.26 12.22
C LEU A 335 -0.05 -8.46 12.88
N VAL A 336 -1.26 -8.27 13.38
CA VAL A 336 -2.05 -9.31 14.04
C VAL A 336 -3.46 -9.31 13.46
N ILE A 337 -4.00 -10.51 13.18
CA ILE A 337 -5.38 -10.68 12.74
C ILE A 337 -6.16 -11.40 13.84
N GLU A 338 -7.26 -10.78 14.26
CA GLU A 338 -8.18 -11.35 15.24
C GLU A 338 -9.62 -11.29 14.72
N ARG A 339 -10.45 -12.28 15.05
CA ARG A 339 -11.89 -12.18 14.79
C ARG A 339 -12.54 -11.50 15.98
N VAL A 340 -13.03 -10.29 15.75
CA VAL A 340 -13.60 -9.44 16.81
C VAL A 340 -15.06 -9.15 16.48
N ALA A 341 -15.94 -9.27 17.47
CA ALA A 341 -17.31 -8.81 17.36
C ALA A 341 -17.30 -7.28 17.40
N ILE A 342 -17.76 -6.63 16.33
CA ILE A 342 -17.70 -5.17 16.25
C ILE A 342 -18.93 -4.55 16.91
N PRO A 343 -18.76 -3.71 17.96
CA PRO A 343 -19.88 -3.02 18.57
C PRO A 343 -20.58 -2.11 17.57
N VAL A 344 -21.91 -2.03 17.66
CA VAL A 344 -22.73 -1.12 16.85
C VAL A 344 -22.22 0.32 17.01
N GLY A 345 -21.99 1.01 15.89
CA GLY A 345 -21.49 2.39 15.87
C GLY A 345 -19.97 2.54 15.80
N ARG A 346 -19.19 1.46 15.83
CA ARG A 346 -17.73 1.53 15.61
C ARG A 346 -17.41 1.54 14.12
N MET A 347 -16.61 2.51 13.69
CA MET A 347 -16.13 2.59 12.31
C MET A 347 -15.02 1.58 12.05
N ALA A 348 -15.01 0.99 10.86
CA ALA A 348 -13.94 0.12 10.37
C ALA A 348 -13.59 0.49 8.92
N HIS A 349 -12.31 0.42 8.58
CA HIS A 349 -11.80 0.61 7.22
C HIS A 349 -11.51 -0.76 6.61
N ALA A 350 -12.09 -1.07 5.46
CA ALA A 350 -11.73 -2.27 4.71
C ALA A 350 -10.36 -2.11 4.02
N LEU A 351 -9.56 -3.17 4.02
CA LEU A 351 -8.26 -3.27 3.34
C LEU A 351 -8.37 -4.18 2.11
N GLY A 352 -8.17 -3.59 0.93
CA GLY A 352 -8.08 -4.29 -0.37
C GLY A 352 -9.37 -4.23 -1.18
N THR A 353 -9.26 -4.53 -2.49
CA THR A 353 -10.41 -4.57 -3.42
C THR A 353 -11.16 -5.89 -3.30
N GLY A 354 -12.39 -5.86 -2.81
CA GLY A 354 -13.35 -6.96 -2.95
C GLY A 354 -13.47 -7.99 -1.84
N VAL A 355 -14.13 -9.10 -2.21
CA VAL A 355 -14.57 -10.20 -1.32
C VAL A 355 -13.40 -10.76 -0.52
N GLY A 356 -13.52 -10.74 0.81
CA GLY A 356 -12.47 -11.08 1.76
C GLY A 356 -11.83 -9.85 2.40
N GLY A 357 -12.62 -8.91 2.92
CA GLY A 357 -12.07 -7.70 3.56
C GLY A 357 -11.29 -8.03 4.85
N LEU A 358 -10.06 -7.53 4.98
CA LEU A 358 -9.43 -7.33 6.29
C LEU A 358 -9.87 -5.97 6.80
N TYR A 359 -10.24 -5.86 8.08
CA TYR A 359 -10.77 -4.61 8.61
C TYR A 359 -9.80 -3.98 9.58
N VAL A 360 -9.58 -2.69 9.47
CA VAL A 360 -8.90 -1.92 10.50
C VAL A 360 -9.97 -1.22 11.31
N LEU A 361 -10.03 -1.48 12.61
CA LEU A 361 -10.92 -0.72 13.47
C LEU A 361 -10.39 0.70 13.62
N ALA A 362 -11.28 1.66 13.40
CA ALA A 362 -11.01 3.01 13.84
C ALA A 362 -10.81 2.99 15.37
N SER A 363 -9.86 3.80 15.83
CA SER A 363 -9.71 4.08 17.25
C SER A 363 -11.05 4.57 17.81
N ALA A 364 -11.53 3.94 18.87
CA ALA A 364 -12.78 4.33 19.51
C ALA A 364 -12.54 5.60 20.33
N GLU A 365 -12.91 6.77 19.82
CA GLU A 365 -13.15 7.99 20.60
C GLU A 365 -14.19 8.85 19.86
N PRO A 366 -15.07 9.57 20.57
CA PRO A 366 -16.13 10.36 19.97
C PRO A 366 -15.52 11.51 19.17
N GLY A 367 -15.52 11.36 17.86
CA GLY A 367 -15.15 12.42 16.91
C GLY A 367 -13.64 12.66 16.75
N GLY A 368 -13.17 12.41 15.53
CA GLY A 368 -11.94 13.02 15.01
C GLY A 368 -10.93 11.99 14.54
N GLY A 369 -10.71 11.99 13.22
CA GLY A 369 -9.67 11.23 12.55
C GLY A 369 -8.26 11.55 13.03
N SER A 370 -7.32 10.73 12.56
CA SER A 370 -5.89 10.68 12.86
C SER A 370 -5.06 11.89 12.40
N GLY A 371 -5.64 13.08 12.41
CA GLY A 371 -4.93 14.34 12.20
C GLY A 371 -4.55 14.99 13.52
N LEU A 372 -3.49 15.80 13.53
CA LEU A 372 -3.34 16.89 14.50
C LEU A 372 -4.71 17.54 14.69
N LYS A 373 -5.28 17.45 15.89
CA LYS A 373 -6.60 18.02 16.15
C LYS A 373 -6.41 19.52 16.32
N VAL A 374 -7.21 20.30 15.58
CA VAL A 374 -7.30 21.75 15.82
C VAL A 374 -7.67 21.95 17.27
N ALA A 375 -6.79 22.60 18.02
CA ALA A 375 -6.99 22.90 19.42
C ALA A 375 -8.01 24.05 19.53
N PRO A 376 -8.91 24.00 20.54
CA PRO A 376 -9.75 25.15 20.86
C PRO A 376 -8.87 26.36 21.20
N PRO A 377 -9.13 27.56 20.64
CA PRO A 377 -8.30 28.75 20.85
C PRO A 377 -8.09 29.12 22.33
N GLU A 378 -9.08 28.84 23.18
CA GLU A 378 -9.01 29.09 24.62
C GLU A 378 -7.93 28.26 25.33
N ARG A 379 -7.50 27.12 24.76
CA ARG A 379 -6.51 26.24 25.39
C ARG A 379 -5.17 26.94 25.59
N VAL A 380 -4.62 27.55 24.53
CA VAL A 380 -3.34 28.25 24.60
C VAL A 380 -3.45 29.53 25.42
N VAL A 381 -4.59 30.21 25.37
CA VAL A 381 -4.86 31.41 26.18
C VAL A 381 -4.87 31.07 27.68
N ASN A 382 -5.52 29.97 28.05
CA ASN A 382 -5.61 29.51 29.43
C ASN A 382 -4.26 29.03 29.96
N ASP A 383 -3.51 28.24 29.19
CA ASP A 383 -2.20 27.72 29.60
C ASP A 383 -1.15 28.86 29.70
N LEU A 384 -1.26 29.90 28.86
CA LEU A 384 -0.38 31.07 28.89
C LEU A 384 -0.86 32.22 29.79
N LYS A 385 -1.94 32.04 30.56
CA LYS A 385 -2.55 33.16 31.33
C LYS A 385 -1.56 33.83 32.28
N ASP A 386 -0.69 33.06 32.92
CA ASP A 386 0.28 33.54 33.92
C ASP A 386 1.67 33.83 33.33
N PHE A 387 1.87 33.62 32.03
CA PHE A 387 3.16 33.88 31.37
C PHE A 387 3.38 35.39 31.15
N SER A 388 4.39 35.95 31.82
CA SER A 388 4.71 37.39 31.77
C SER A 388 5.72 37.79 30.68
N GLY A 389 6.24 36.82 29.91
CA GLY A 389 7.36 37.03 28.98
C GLY A 389 8.73 36.86 29.64
N LYS A 390 9.75 36.64 28.80
CA LYS A 390 11.15 36.42 29.20
C LYS A 390 12.09 37.35 28.44
N ARG A 391 13.06 37.91 29.17
CA ARG A 391 14.09 38.81 28.63
C ARG A 391 15.43 38.10 28.61
N PHE A 392 16.17 38.28 27.52
CA PHE A 392 17.50 37.70 27.32
C PHE A 392 18.49 38.81 27.01
N GLN A 393 19.60 38.85 27.74
CA GLN A 393 20.64 39.85 27.53
C GLN A 393 21.80 39.29 26.71
N ALA A 394 22.23 40.05 25.70
CA ALA A 394 23.44 39.78 24.94
C ALA A 394 24.21 41.09 24.75
N GLY A 395 25.26 41.31 25.54
CA GLY A 395 25.96 42.60 25.57
C GLY A 395 25.07 43.69 26.16
N ALA A 396 24.98 44.83 25.48
CA ALA A 396 24.08 45.94 25.85
C ALA A 396 22.63 45.74 25.35
N GLU A 397 22.38 44.69 24.56
CA GLU A 397 21.11 44.47 23.86
C GLU A 397 20.20 43.55 24.68
N THR A 398 18.90 43.83 24.65
CA THR A 398 17.86 43.03 25.30
C THR A 398 16.90 42.46 24.28
N PHE A 399 16.76 41.14 24.30
CA PHE A 399 15.85 40.37 23.46
C PHE A 399 14.65 39.89 24.28
N LEU A 400 13.48 39.77 23.64
CA LEU A 400 12.22 39.51 24.32
C LEU A 400 11.46 38.34 23.69
N LEU A 401 11.09 37.37 24.50
CA LEU A 401 10.00 36.44 24.21
C LEU A 401 8.76 36.91 24.97
N ASP A 402 7.80 37.50 24.27
CA ASP A 402 6.53 37.93 24.88
C ASP A 402 5.43 36.87 24.72
N LYS A 403 4.32 37.06 25.43
CA LYS A 403 3.17 36.13 25.40
C LYS A 403 2.65 35.91 23.98
N LYS A 404 2.53 36.98 23.19
CA LYS A 404 2.06 36.91 21.80
C LYS A 404 3.00 36.09 20.91
N GLY A 405 4.30 36.18 21.13
CA GLY A 405 5.31 35.45 20.37
C GLY A 405 5.26 33.97 20.70
N LEU A 406 5.19 33.63 21.98
CA LEU A 406 5.04 32.26 22.43
C LEU A 406 3.71 31.64 21.97
N GLN A 407 2.60 32.37 22.11
CA GLN A 407 1.29 31.93 21.61
C GLN A 407 1.35 31.60 20.12
N HIS A 408 1.89 32.52 19.31
CA HIS A 408 2.03 32.30 17.86
C HIS A 408 2.90 31.06 17.54
N ILE A 409 3.98 30.85 18.29
CA ILE A 409 4.85 29.68 18.12
C ILE A 409 4.09 28.39 18.43
N LEU A 410 3.33 28.35 19.53
CA LEU A 410 2.57 27.18 19.95
C LEU A 410 1.41 26.87 18.99
N GLU A 411 0.62 27.88 18.63
CA GLU A 411 -0.52 27.73 17.71
C GLU A 411 -0.10 27.24 16.33
N ARG A 412 1.13 27.57 15.89
CA ARG A 412 1.64 27.08 14.61
C ARG A 412 2.35 25.74 14.70
N HIS A 413 3.20 25.55 15.71
CA HIS A 413 4.19 24.47 15.69
C HIS A 413 3.99 23.46 16.82
N HIS A 414 3.03 23.62 17.74
CA HIS A 414 2.86 22.69 18.84
C HIS A 414 1.62 21.79 18.65
N PRO A 415 1.76 20.45 18.61
CA PRO A 415 0.65 19.54 18.34
C PRO A 415 -0.58 19.73 19.23
N ARG A 416 -0.36 20.03 20.51
CA ARG A 416 -1.44 20.28 21.50
C ARG A 416 -2.17 21.61 21.35
N TYR A 417 -1.56 22.61 20.71
CA TYR A 417 -2.10 23.97 20.60
C TYR A 417 -2.41 24.38 19.16
N TRP A 418 -2.21 23.48 18.20
CA TRP A 418 -2.28 23.80 16.78
C TRP A 418 -3.64 24.35 16.37
N ASP A 419 -3.64 25.49 15.68
CA ASP A 419 -4.86 26.21 15.28
C ASP A 419 -5.43 25.77 13.92
N GLY A 420 -4.84 24.74 13.30
CA GLY A 420 -5.23 24.27 11.97
C GLY A 420 -4.54 25.01 10.83
N THR A 421 -3.63 25.94 11.10
CA THR A 421 -2.93 26.66 10.02
C THR A 421 -1.96 25.74 9.27
N THR A 422 -2.14 25.66 7.95
CA THR A 422 -1.28 24.90 7.03
C THR A 422 -0.49 25.85 6.11
N LYS A 423 0.81 25.59 5.94
CA LYS A 423 1.68 26.24 4.94
C LYS A 423 2.38 25.16 4.10
N GLU A 424 2.93 25.55 2.94
CA GLU A 424 3.70 24.65 2.05
C GLU A 424 4.85 23.91 2.78
N ALA A 425 5.38 24.52 3.85
CA ALA A 425 6.33 23.90 4.77
C ALA A 425 5.90 24.22 6.22
N GLN A 426 5.56 23.20 7.00
CA GLN A 426 5.14 23.32 8.39
C GLN A 426 5.77 22.18 9.21
N SER A 427 6.48 22.52 10.28
CA SER A 427 7.11 21.55 11.20
C SER A 427 6.51 21.67 12.60
N PHE A 428 6.57 20.59 13.38
CA PHE A 428 5.97 20.51 14.71
C PHE A 428 7.00 20.13 15.79
N PHE A 429 6.83 20.69 16.98
CA PHE A 429 7.53 20.24 18.18
C PHE A 429 7.12 18.82 18.55
N GLY A 430 7.98 18.11 19.29
CA GLY A 430 7.62 16.80 19.83
C GLY A 430 6.36 16.89 20.69
N ALA A 431 5.43 15.95 20.53
CA ALA A 431 4.12 15.99 21.19
C ALA A 431 4.17 16.01 22.73
N LYS A 432 5.28 15.54 23.31
CA LYS A 432 5.54 15.54 24.76
C LYS A 432 6.23 16.80 25.26
N MET A 433 6.71 17.68 24.38
CA MET A 433 7.26 18.96 24.82
C MET A 433 6.15 19.73 25.54
N SER A 434 6.42 20.16 26.75
CA SER A 434 5.63 21.20 27.41
C SER A 434 5.93 22.55 26.76
N PHE A 435 5.08 23.56 26.98
CA PHE A 435 5.44 24.90 26.50
C PHE A 435 6.69 25.43 27.24
N GLU A 436 6.96 24.96 28.45
CA GLU A 436 8.19 25.22 29.19
C GLU A 436 9.42 24.60 28.50
N ASP A 437 9.29 23.40 27.92
CA ASP A 437 10.35 22.80 27.09
C ASP A 437 10.64 23.63 25.84
N VAL A 438 9.59 24.13 25.18
CA VAL A 438 9.74 25.05 24.04
C VAL A 438 10.48 26.31 24.46
N ILE A 439 10.11 26.90 25.60
CA ILE A 439 10.83 28.06 26.16
C ILE A 439 12.30 27.70 26.39
N ARG A 440 12.61 26.59 27.07
CA ARG A 440 14.00 26.14 27.34
C ARG A 440 14.81 25.99 26.05
N ALA A 441 14.22 25.42 25.00
CA ALA A 441 14.87 25.28 23.71
C ALA A 441 15.14 26.65 23.05
N ILE A 442 14.21 27.61 23.16
CA ILE A 442 14.43 29.01 22.73
C ILE A 442 15.63 29.62 23.46
N GLU A 443 15.71 29.47 24.79
CA GLU A 443 16.82 30.03 25.59
C GLU A 443 18.16 29.43 25.16
N ALA A 444 18.20 28.11 24.94
CA ALA A 444 19.39 27.41 24.49
C ALA A 444 19.87 27.89 23.11
N VAL A 445 18.96 28.08 22.15
CA VAL A 445 19.32 28.60 20.82
C VAL A 445 19.81 30.05 20.88
N LEU A 446 19.19 30.91 21.70
CA LEU A 446 19.67 32.27 21.93
C LEU A 446 21.07 32.27 22.55
N GLN A 447 21.30 31.40 23.54
CA GLN A 447 22.58 31.28 24.21
C GLN A 447 23.70 30.82 23.26
N GLN A 448 23.42 29.83 22.40
CA GLN A 448 24.36 29.37 21.36
C GLN A 448 24.73 30.49 20.37
N ASN A 449 23.87 31.49 20.20
CA ASN A 449 24.01 32.57 19.21
C ASN A 449 24.39 33.93 19.82
N ARG A 450 24.83 33.97 21.09
CA ARG A 450 25.10 35.21 21.83
C ARG A 450 26.02 36.19 21.09
N ALA A 451 27.12 35.72 20.49
CA ALA A 451 28.06 36.58 19.75
C ALA A 451 27.41 37.24 18.52
N ARG A 452 26.57 36.49 17.79
CA ARG A 452 25.84 36.99 16.63
C ARG A 452 24.79 38.02 17.04
N MET A 453 24.14 37.81 18.18
CA MET A 453 23.18 38.76 18.75
C MET A 453 23.84 40.08 19.18
N VAL A 454 25.03 40.03 19.78
CA VAL A 454 25.81 41.25 20.09
C VAL A 454 26.19 42.01 18.82
N GLY A 455 26.65 41.30 17.78
CA GLY A 455 27.09 41.93 16.53
C GLY A 455 25.96 42.50 15.67
N ARG A 456 24.78 41.85 15.64
CA ARG A 456 23.61 42.32 14.88
C ARG A 456 22.74 43.29 15.66
N GLY A 457 22.71 43.16 16.98
CA GLY A 457 21.82 43.91 17.86
C GLY A 457 20.34 43.57 17.67
N THR A 458 19.49 44.46 18.14
CA THR A 458 18.02 44.32 18.10
C THR A 458 17.39 44.91 16.84
N ARG A 459 18.13 45.64 15.99
CA ARG A 459 17.54 46.31 14.81
C ARG A 459 17.30 45.34 13.65
N GLY A 460 16.10 45.39 13.09
CA GLY A 460 15.71 44.61 11.90
C GLY A 460 15.30 43.17 12.20
N MET A 461 15.20 42.37 11.14
CA MET A 461 14.77 40.97 11.19
C MET A 461 15.92 40.04 10.78
N TYR A 462 16.15 38.99 11.56
CA TYR A 462 17.12 37.94 11.20
C TYR A 462 16.81 36.63 11.92
N GLN A 463 17.38 35.54 11.40
CA GLN A 463 17.23 34.20 11.97
C GLN A 463 18.52 33.71 12.61
N LEU A 464 18.36 32.92 13.66
CA LEU A 464 19.37 32.17 14.38
C LEU A 464 19.09 30.67 14.20
N ARG A 465 20.13 29.87 14.32
CA ARG A 465 20.03 28.40 14.28
C ARG A 465 20.76 27.81 15.46
N GLY A 466 20.24 26.74 16.02
CA GLY A 466 20.90 26.02 17.10
C GLY A 466 20.39 24.60 17.22
N THR A 467 21.12 23.76 17.93
CA THR A 467 20.76 22.36 18.14
C THR A 467 20.49 22.13 19.62
N VAL A 468 19.34 21.56 19.95
CA VAL A 468 18.95 21.21 21.32
C VAL A 468 18.46 19.76 21.30
N ASP A 469 19.02 18.92 22.16
CA ASP A 469 18.69 17.49 22.25
C ASP A 469 18.71 16.74 20.89
N GLY A 470 19.66 17.11 20.02
CA GLY A 470 19.82 16.52 18.69
C GLY A 470 18.90 17.07 17.60
N VAL A 471 18.01 18.02 17.93
CA VAL A 471 17.09 18.66 16.97
C VAL A 471 17.61 20.04 16.57
N GLU A 472 17.72 20.32 15.27
CA GLU A 472 18.04 21.66 14.75
C GLU A 472 16.79 22.54 14.80
N TYR A 473 16.93 23.75 15.34
CA TYR A 473 15.86 24.74 15.43
C TYR A 473 16.22 26.01 14.67
N VAL A 474 15.20 26.64 14.09
CA VAL A 474 15.30 27.99 13.53
C VAL A 474 14.52 28.96 14.41
N LEU A 475 15.19 30.03 14.84
CA LEU A 475 14.62 31.09 15.67
C LEU A 475 14.64 32.40 14.90
N GLY A 476 13.46 33.00 14.66
CA GLY A 476 13.31 34.29 14.00
C GLY A 476 13.17 35.43 15.00
N LEU A 477 14.03 36.43 14.84
CA LEU A 477 14.00 37.69 15.58
C LEU A 477 13.49 38.81 14.68
N ASN A 478 12.62 39.67 15.23
CA ASN A 478 12.20 40.92 14.60
C ASN A 478 12.23 42.03 15.66
N GLN A 479 13.06 43.06 15.44
CA GLN A 479 13.21 44.17 16.39
C GLN A 479 13.57 43.69 17.82
N GLY A 480 14.43 42.68 17.93
CA GLY A 480 14.81 42.07 19.21
C GLY A 480 13.78 41.14 19.83
N ARG A 481 12.59 40.99 19.22
CA ARG A 481 11.52 40.12 19.68
C ARG A 481 11.57 38.76 19.00
N VAL A 482 11.44 37.68 19.77
CA VAL A 482 11.26 36.32 19.28
C VAL A 482 9.84 36.19 18.72
N GLY A 483 9.73 36.06 17.40
CA GLY A 483 8.44 35.96 16.70
C GLY A 483 8.21 34.62 16.01
N GLN A 484 9.26 33.80 15.89
CA GLN A 484 9.21 32.53 15.20
C GLN A 484 10.19 31.57 15.86
N PHE A 485 9.76 30.33 16.05
CA PHE A 485 10.60 29.24 16.54
C PHE A 485 10.00 27.92 16.07
N TYR A 486 10.79 27.09 15.40
CA TYR A 486 10.33 25.82 14.86
C TYR A 486 11.49 24.84 14.63
N PRO A 487 11.25 23.52 14.74
CA PRO A 487 12.24 22.51 14.41
C PRO A 487 12.44 22.43 12.89
N ARG A 488 13.63 22.06 12.45
CA ARG A 488 14.02 22.03 11.04
C ARG A 488 14.14 20.63 10.47
#